data_AF-A0A484XRY3-F1
#
_entry.id   AF-A0A484XRY3-F1
#
_cell.length_a   1.000
_cell.length_b   1.000
_cell.length_c   1.000
_cell.angle_alpha   90.00
_cell.angle_beta   90.00
_cell.angle_gamma   90.00
#
_symmetry.space_group_name_H-M   'P 1'
#
loop_
_entity.id
_entity.type
_entity.pdbx_description
1 polymer ?
#
loop_
_entity_poly.entity_id
_entity_poly.type
_entity_poly.pdbx_seq_one_letter_code
_entity_poly.pdbx_strand_id
1 'polypeptide(L)'
;MHDFRLLMVWDAARELRPEDFQYILRPEVAFERARIYYDLDSDNYSHFSLQQMPKRKSGFITPFSTKYDRKRKGMYDGAYDHTQP
;
A
#
# COMPACT_ATOMS: atom_id res chain seq x y z
N MET A 1 22.94 -20.32 4.64
CA MET A 1 22.16 -19.40 3.78
C MET A 1 20.88 -20.12 3.43
N HIS A 2 19.72 -19.52 3.65
CA HIS A 2 18.46 -20.09 3.18
C HIS A 2 18.17 -19.47 1.82
N ASP A 3 17.99 -20.31 0.81
CA ASP A 3 17.64 -19.87 -0.53
C ASP A 3 16.24 -19.25 -0.51
N PHE A 4 16.13 -18.02 -1.01
CA PHE A 4 14.82 -17.40 -1.24
C PHE A 4 14.15 -18.08 -2.42
N ARG A 5 12.99 -18.69 -2.19
CA ARG A 5 12.17 -19.33 -3.22
C ARG A 5 10.90 -18.52 -3.46
N LEU A 6 10.72 -18.05 -4.70
CA LEU A 6 9.47 -17.45 -5.15
C LEU A 6 8.46 -18.56 -5.47
N LEU A 7 7.30 -18.50 -4.81
CA LEU A 7 6.17 -19.41 -5.03
C LEU A 7 4.96 -18.62 -5.52
N MET A 8 4.14 -19.20 -6.39
CA MET A 8 2.82 -18.62 -6.65
C MET A 8 1.95 -18.78 -5.40
N VAL A 9 0.99 -17.86 -5.21
CA VAL A 9 0.07 -17.88 -4.06
C VAL A 9 -0.62 -19.23 -3.87
N TRP A 10 -1.04 -19.86 -4.97
CA TRP A 10 -1.70 -21.17 -4.93
C TRP A 10 -0.78 -22.31 -4.48
N ASP A 11 0.52 -22.21 -4.77
CA ASP A 11 1.51 -23.20 -4.34
C ASP A 11 1.86 -22.98 -2.85
N ALA A 12 2.05 -21.73 -2.45
CA ALA A 12 2.34 -21.37 -1.05
C ALA A 12 1.19 -21.77 -0.11
N ALA A 13 -0.06 -21.56 -0.49
CA ALA A 13 -1.23 -21.93 0.31
C ALA A 13 -1.40 -23.46 0.50
N ARG A 14 -0.72 -24.28 -0.32
CA ARG A 14 -0.73 -25.75 -0.19
C ARG A 14 0.40 -26.27 0.71
N GLU A 15 1.50 -25.54 0.78
CA GLU A 15 2.73 -25.96 1.47
C GLU A 15 2.93 -25.27 2.83
N LEU A 16 2.37 -24.07 3.01
CA LEU A 16 2.63 -23.21 4.15
C LEU A 16 1.33 -22.80 4.84
N ARG A 17 1.37 -22.60 6.15
CA ARG A 17 0.22 -22.01 6.86
C ARG A 17 0.13 -20.53 6.50
N PRO A 18 -1.07 -19.93 6.44
CA PRO A 18 -1.22 -18.50 6.14
C PRO A 18 -0.40 -17.57 7.05
N GLU A 19 -0.08 -18.04 8.26
CA GLU A 19 0.75 -17.33 9.23
C GLU A 19 2.26 -17.34 8.87
N ASP A 20 2.69 -18.32 8.07
CA ASP A 20 4.10 -18.59 7.77
C ASP A 20 4.58 -17.88 6.49
N PHE A 21 3.69 -17.20 5.77
CA PHE A 21 4.06 -16.45 4.57
C PHE A 21 3.30 -15.13 4.43
N GLN A 22 4.01 -14.13 3.92
CA GLN A 22 3.45 -12.81 3.68
C GLN A 22 3.09 -12.65 2.21
N TYR A 23 1.85 -12.24 1.95
CA TYR A 23 1.39 -11.90 0.61
C TYR A 23 1.97 -10.54 0.20
N ILE A 24 2.88 -10.54 -0.77
CA ILE A 24 3.25 -9.32 -1.48
C ILE A 24 2.22 -9.13 -2.59
N LEU A 25 1.35 -8.14 -2.43
CA LEU A 25 0.44 -7.77 -3.50
C LEU A 25 1.23 -7.24 -4.69
N ARG A 26 0.68 -7.43 -5.90
CA ARG A 26 1.20 -6.73 -7.08
C ARG A 26 1.18 -5.22 -6.80
N PRO A 27 2.17 -4.45 -7.27
CA PRO A 27 2.27 -3.02 -6.95
C PRO A 27 0.97 -2.24 -7.19
N GLU A 28 0.26 -2.55 -8.28
CA GLU A 28 -0.99 -1.88 -8.64
C GLU A 28 -2.11 -2.18 -7.63
N VAL A 29 -2.21 -3.44 -7.18
CA VAL A 29 -3.19 -3.88 -6.19
C VAL A 29 -2.85 -3.33 -4.81
N ALA A 30 -1.56 -3.29 -4.46
CA ALA A 30 -1.08 -2.70 -3.22
C ALA A 30 -1.42 -1.21 -3.17
N PHE A 31 -1.18 -0.49 -4.26
CA PHE A 31 -1.48 0.93 -4.39
C PHE A 31 -2.99 1.23 -4.33
N GLU A 32 -3.82 0.44 -5.01
CA GLU A 32 -5.28 0.59 -4.93
C GLU A 32 -5.81 0.41 -3.51
N ARG A 33 -5.23 -0.52 -2.73
CA ARG A 33 -5.53 -0.64 -1.29
C ARG A 33 -4.96 0.53 -0.49
N ALA A 34 -3.78 1.02 -0.84
CA ALA A 34 -3.16 2.16 -0.16
C ALA A 34 -4.08 3.39 -0.18
N ARG A 35 -4.70 3.68 -1.34
CA ARG A 35 -5.68 4.77 -1.51
C ARG A 35 -6.90 4.65 -0.58
N ILE A 36 -7.27 3.45 -0.17
CA ILE A 36 -8.39 3.21 0.75
C ILE A 36 -7.94 3.42 2.20
N TYR A 37 -6.86 2.77 2.61
CA TYR A 37 -6.49 2.62 4.02
C TYR A 37 -5.52 3.68 4.54
N TYR A 38 -4.83 4.39 3.66
CA TYR A 38 -3.80 5.35 4.03
C TYR A 38 -4.13 6.75 3.55
N ASP A 39 -3.67 7.72 4.32
CA ASP A 39 -3.77 9.13 4.02
C ASP A 39 -2.65 9.50 3.04
N LEU A 40 -3.03 9.64 1.77
CA LEU A 40 -2.11 9.99 0.70
C LEU A 40 -2.11 11.49 0.39
N ASP A 41 -2.80 12.30 1.20
CA ASP A 41 -2.74 13.75 1.05
C ASP A 41 -1.46 14.29 1.69
N SER A 42 -0.56 14.78 0.85
CA SER A 42 0.69 15.41 1.31
C SER A 42 0.50 16.58 2.29
N ASP A 43 -0.63 17.28 2.27
CA ASP A 43 -0.88 18.44 3.15
C ASP A 43 -1.11 18.00 4.61
N ASN A 44 -1.41 16.71 4.85
CA ASN A 44 -1.56 16.15 6.19
C ASN A 44 -0.22 15.78 6.86
N TYR A 45 0.89 16.16 6.23
CA TYR A 45 2.25 15.93 6.71
C TYR A 45 3.01 17.25 6.74
N SER A 46 3.73 17.50 7.84
CA SER A 46 4.66 18.64 7.92
C SER A 46 5.85 18.49 6.97
N HIS A 47 6.27 17.24 6.74
CA HIS A 47 7.27 16.84 5.77
C HIS A 47 7.01 15.37 5.40
N PHE A 48 7.02 15.04 4.11
CA PHE A 48 6.83 13.67 3.64
C PHE A 48 8.11 13.16 2.95
N SER A 49 8.75 12.16 3.54
CA SER A 49 9.95 11.51 2.97
C SER A 49 9.59 10.30 2.12
N LEU A 50 10.38 10.02 1.09
CA LEU A 50 10.31 8.79 0.29
C LEU A 50 10.44 7.51 1.13
N GLN A 51 11.19 7.54 2.23
CA GLN A 51 11.36 6.37 3.09
C GLN A 51 10.23 6.22 4.13
N GLN A 52 9.33 7.19 4.21
CA GLN A 52 8.27 7.22 5.20
C GLN A 52 7.03 6.52 4.67
N MET A 53 6.46 5.60 5.45
CA MET A 53 5.13 5.07 5.13
C MET A 53 4.06 6.15 5.37
N PRO A 54 3.09 6.29 4.46
CA PRO A 54 1.88 7.05 4.72
C PRO A 54 1.22 6.63 6.04
N LYS A 55 0.64 7.59 6.76
CA LYS A 55 -0.20 7.38 7.93
C LYS A 55 -1.45 6.59 7.53
N ARG A 56 -1.83 5.65 8.37
CA ARG A 56 -3.09 4.92 8.21
C ARG A 56 -4.26 5.86 8.56
N LYS A 57 -5.33 5.83 7.76
CA LYS A 57 -6.57 6.54 8.09
C LYS A 57 -7.13 5.97 9.40
N SER A 58 -7.67 6.84 10.24
CA SER A 58 -8.32 6.46 11.50
C SER A 58 -9.81 6.14 11.27
N GLY A 59 -10.40 5.39 12.21
CA GLY A 59 -11.81 5.03 12.17
C GLY A 59 -12.11 3.68 11.50
N PHE A 60 -13.39 3.43 11.22
CA PHE A 60 -13.86 2.18 10.61
C PHE A 60 -13.66 2.20 9.09
N ILE A 61 -12.47 1.78 8.65
CA ILE A 61 -12.12 1.70 7.22
C ILE A 61 -12.36 0.27 6.71
N THR A 62 -13.13 0.16 5.63
CA THR A 62 -13.44 -1.10 4.96
C THR A 62 -12.87 -1.10 3.53
N PRO A 63 -12.82 -2.27 2.84
CA PRO A 63 -12.42 -2.31 1.43
C PRO A 63 -13.31 -1.49 0.49
N PHE A 64 -14.50 -1.09 0.94
CA PHE A 64 -15.47 -0.29 0.18
C PHE A 64 -15.42 1.20 0.56
N SER A 65 -14.56 1.58 1.51
CA SER A 65 -14.39 2.98 1.90
C SER A 65 -13.82 3.81 0.75
N THR A 66 -14.13 5.10 0.76
CA THR A 66 -13.72 6.05 -0.28
C THR A 66 -12.20 6.04 -0.49
N LYS A 67 -11.81 5.84 -1.74
CA LYS A 67 -10.42 5.93 -2.18
C LYS A 67 -9.97 7.39 -2.16
N TYR A 68 -8.72 7.62 -1.81
CA TYR A 68 -8.11 8.92 -2.05
C TYR A 68 -7.97 9.13 -3.56
N ASP A 69 -8.41 10.29 -4.03
CA ASP A 69 -8.22 10.74 -5.40
C ASP A 69 -7.09 11.75 -5.43
N ARG A 70 -6.16 11.55 -6.37
CA ARG A 70 -5.00 12.42 -6.56
C ARG A 70 -5.44 13.87 -6.72
N LYS A 71 -4.65 14.80 -6.16
CA LYS A 71 -4.82 16.25 -6.38
C LYS A 71 -4.85 16.60 -7.87
N ARG A 72 -5.44 17.77 -8.17
CA ARG A 72 -5.54 18.31 -9.53
C ARG A 72 -4.18 18.30 -10.24
N LYS A 73 -4.23 18.03 -11.55
CA LYS A 73 -3.04 18.00 -12.40
C LYS A 73 -2.26 19.31 -12.27
N GLY A 74 -0.95 19.21 -12.01
CA GLY A 74 -0.06 20.35 -11.77
C GLY A 74 0.17 20.70 -10.29
N MET A 75 -0.63 20.15 -9.37
CA MET A 75 -0.33 20.19 -7.94
C MET A 75 0.56 19.00 -7.57
N TYR A 76 1.61 19.28 -6.82
CA TYR A 76 2.47 18.27 -6.23
C TYR A 76 1.73 17.55 -5.12
N ASP A 77 1.75 16.23 -5.12
CA ASP A 77 1.14 15.43 -4.06
C ASP A 77 2.09 14.32 -3.61
N GLY A 78 3.11 14.68 -2.84
CA GLY A 78 4.22 13.78 -2.54
C GLY A 78 3.81 12.45 -1.90
N ALA A 79 2.82 12.44 -1.02
CA ALA A 79 2.37 11.20 -0.40
C ALA A 79 1.69 10.26 -1.42
N TYR A 80 0.94 10.79 -2.38
CA TYR A 80 0.37 10.01 -3.47
C TYR A 80 1.41 9.64 -4.54
N ASP A 81 2.11 10.63 -5.08
CA ASP A 81 3.03 10.51 -6.22
C ASP A 81 4.21 9.58 -5.90
N HIS A 82 4.69 9.56 -4.66
CA HIS A 82 5.78 8.66 -4.24
C HIS A 82 5.31 7.24 -3.91
N THR A 83 4.02 7.05 -3.66
CA THR A 83 3.44 5.73 -3.39
C THR A 83 2.93 5.06 -4.66
N GLN A 84 2.72 5.83 -5.73
CA GLN A 84 2.30 5.32 -7.01
C GLN A 84 3.42 4.48 -7.66
N PRO A 85 3.13 3.26 -8.15
CA PRO A 85 4.09 2.42 -8.84
C PRO A 85 4.43 2.90 -10.26
#